data_AF-A0A933Y0P2-F1
#
_entry.id   AF-A0A933Y0P2-F1
#
_cell.length_a   1.000
_cell.length_b   1.000
_cell.length_c   1.000
_cell.angle_alpha   90.00
_cell.angle_beta   90.00
_cell.angle_gamma   90.00
#
_symmetry.space_group_name_H-M   'P 1'
#
loop_
_entity.id
_entity.type
_entity.pdbx_description
1 polymer ?
#
loop_
_entity_poly.entity_id
_entity_poly.type
_entity_poly.pdbx_seq_one_letter_code
_entity_poly.pdbx_strand_id
1 'polypeptide(L)'
;MEFQTVGQEKDRFYSRLSMIPGIRPMPSVGDWILLQVARPAEVARRVARKFDATIISVPRHVDGAVRVTVRDPKTNERLLRTLREAVA
;
A
#
# COMPACT_ATOMS: atom_id res chain seq x y z
N MET A 1 -18.09 7.18 19.98
CA MET A 1 -17.61 6.94 18.60
C MET A 1 -16.09 6.99 18.68
N GLU A 2 -15.40 5.85 18.67
CA GLU A 2 -13.95 5.83 18.79
C GLU A 2 -13.33 6.31 17.47
N PHE A 3 -12.65 7.45 17.51
CA PHE A 3 -11.79 7.89 16.43
C PHE A 3 -10.52 7.03 16.46
N GLN A 4 -10.35 6.15 15.49
CA GLN A 4 -9.06 5.48 15.32
C GLN A 4 -8.00 6.54 15.01
N THR A 5 -6.91 6.51 15.76
CA THR A 5 -5.77 7.36 15.47
C THR A 5 -5.13 6.94 14.14
N VAL A 6 -4.56 7.88 13.39
CA VAL A 6 -3.88 7.60 12.10
C VAL A 6 -2.80 6.52 12.27
N GLY A 7 -2.15 6.45 13.44
CA GLY A 7 -1.21 5.39 13.80
C GLY A 7 -1.84 3.99 13.86
N GLN A 8 -2.98 3.85 14.54
CA GLN A 8 -3.70 2.57 14.62
C GLN A 8 -4.18 2.07 13.24
N GLU A 9 -4.64 2.99 12.38
CA GLU A 9 -5.04 2.63 11.01
C GLU A 9 -3.84 2.14 10.20
N LYS A 10 -2.71 2.85 10.30
CA LYS A 10 -1.47 2.47 9.63
C LYS A 10 -0.98 1.08 10.08
N ASP A 11 -1.01 0.79 11.37
CA ASP A 11 -0.60 -0.50 11.92
C ASP A 11 -1.52 -1.64 11.45
N ARG A 12 -2.83 -1.41 11.41
CA ARG A 12 -3.79 -2.36 10.85
C ARG A 12 -3.52 -2.59 9.36
N PHE A 13 -3.34 -1.53 8.59
CA PHE A 13 -3.09 -1.62 7.16
C PHE A 13 -1.77 -2.35 6.87
N TYR A 14 -0.69 -2.03 7.61
CA TYR A 14 0.60 -2.72 7.55
C TYR A 14 0.46 -4.22 7.79
N SER A 15 -0.24 -4.59 8.88
CA SER A 15 -0.44 -6.00 9.27
C SER A 15 -1.20 -6.79 8.20
N ARG A 16 -2.14 -6.16 7.51
CA ARG A 16 -2.88 -6.80 6.42
C ARG A 16 -2.07 -6.88 5.12
N LEU A 17 -1.24 -5.89 4.83
CA LEU A 17 -0.31 -5.91 3.70
C LEU A 17 0.68 -7.07 3.83
N SER A 18 1.21 -7.33 5.03
CA SER A 18 2.14 -8.44 5.28
C SER A 18 1.53 -9.83 5.07
N MET A 19 0.20 -9.94 4.99
CA MET A 19 -0.50 -11.20 4.73
C MET A 19 -0.76 -11.45 3.24
N ILE A 20 -0.37 -10.53 2.34
CA ILE A 20 -0.55 -10.69 0.90
C ILE A 20 0.70 -11.34 0.30
N PRO A 21 0.61 -12.56 -0.27
CA PRO A 21 1.74 -13.16 -0.98
C PRO A 21 2.25 -12.25 -2.10
N GLY A 22 3.58 -12.14 -2.22
CA GLY A 22 4.22 -11.25 -3.19
C GLY A 22 4.34 -9.79 -2.74
N ILE A 23 3.92 -9.45 -1.52
CA ILE A 23 4.13 -8.15 -0.88
C ILE A 23 4.94 -8.30 0.40
N ARG A 24 5.98 -7.49 0.55
CA ARG A 24 6.70 -7.34 1.82
C ARG A 24 6.69 -5.87 2.24
N PRO A 25 5.86 -5.47 3.21
CA PRO A 25 5.90 -4.10 3.72
C PRO A 25 7.20 -3.87 4.51
N MET A 26 7.75 -2.67 4.39
CA MET A 26 8.95 -2.21 5.09
C MET A 26 8.56 -1.21 6.20
N PRO A 27 9.28 -1.18 7.33
CA PRO A 27 9.04 -0.20 8.39
C PRO A 27 9.01 1.23 7.85
N SER A 28 8.01 2.02 8.25
CA SER A 28 7.83 3.39 7.80
C SER A 28 7.39 4.31 8.94
N VAL A 29 7.79 5.58 8.92
CA VAL A 29 7.47 6.56 9.98
C VAL A 29 6.32 7.49 9.58
N GLY A 30 6.13 7.80 8.29
CA GLY A 30 5.07 8.70 7.80
C GLY A 30 3.73 8.03 7.46
N ASP A 31 2.84 8.77 6.80
CA ASP A 31 1.50 8.33 6.34
C ASP A 31 1.55 7.48 5.06
N TRP A 32 2.62 6.71 4.90
CA TRP A 32 2.85 5.85 3.75
C TRP A 32 3.61 4.61 4.19
N ILE A 33 3.50 3.55 3.40
CA ILE A 33 4.19 2.28 3.61
C ILE A 33 4.90 1.93 2.31
N LEU A 34 6.18 1.57 2.42
CA LEU A 34 6.96 1.09 1.30
C LEU A 34 6.77 -0.43 1.21
N LEU A 35 6.47 -0.93 0.01
CA LEU A 35 6.20 -2.33 -0.27
C LEU A 35 7.21 -2.86 -1.27
N GLN A 36 7.94 -3.91 -0.91
CA GLN A 36 8.73 -4.66 -1.88
C GLN A 36 7.81 -5.59 -2.68
N VAL A 37 7.92 -5.54 -4.01
CA VAL A 37 7.13 -6.29 -4.99
C VAL A 37 7.98 -6.63 -6.22
N ALA A 38 7.66 -7.72 -6.92
CA ALA A 38 8.47 -8.15 -8.07
C ALA A 38 8.42 -7.20 -9.28
N ARG A 39 7.24 -6.61 -9.56
CA ARG A 39 6.97 -5.80 -10.76
C ARG A 39 6.39 -4.43 -10.39
N PRO A 40 7.19 -3.52 -9.80
CA PRO A 40 6.66 -2.30 -9.18
C PRO A 40 5.92 -1.39 -10.15
N ALA A 41 6.42 -1.20 -11.38
CA ALA A 41 5.76 -0.38 -12.38
C ALA A 41 4.40 -0.95 -12.83
N GLU A 42 4.31 -2.27 -12.97
CA GLU A 42 3.05 -2.94 -13.34
C GLU A 42 2.04 -2.85 -12.21
N VAL A 43 2.46 -3.13 -10.97
CA VAL A 43 1.61 -3.01 -9.77
C VAL A 43 1.08 -1.57 -9.63
N ALA A 44 1.97 -0.57 -9.72
CA ALA A 44 1.58 0.83 -9.65
C ALA A 44 0.58 1.22 -10.73
N ARG A 45 0.81 0.77 -11.98
CA ARG A 45 -0.11 1.02 -13.10
C ARG A 45 -1.48 0.37 -12.89
N ARG A 46 -1.53 -0.88 -12.42
CA ARG A 46 -2.79 -1.61 -12.15
C ARG A 46 -3.58 -0.95 -11.03
N VAL A 47 -2.91 -0.53 -9.95
CA VAL A 47 -3.54 0.15 -8.81
C VAL A 47 -4.01 1.54 -9.20
N ALA A 48 -3.16 2.38 -9.81
CA ALA A 48 -3.48 3.77 -10.14
C ALA A 48 -4.71 3.92 -11.07
N ARG A 49 -5.06 2.91 -11.87
CA ARG A 49 -6.29 2.90 -12.68
C ARG A 49 -7.59 2.90 -11.86
N LYS A 50 -7.53 2.47 -10.60
CA LYS A 50 -8.71 2.31 -9.73
C LYS A 50 -8.82 3.40 -8.65
N PHE A 51 -7.83 4.29 -8.54
CA PHE A 51 -7.67 5.26 -7.45
C PHE A 51 -7.12 6.59 -7.99
N ASP A 52 -7.00 7.59 -7.11
CA ASP A 52 -6.30 8.83 -7.43
C ASP A 52 -4.77 8.60 -7.56
N ALA A 53 -4.09 9.52 -8.23
CA ALA A 53 -2.67 9.40 -8.55
C ALA A 53 -1.73 9.44 -7.32
N THR A 54 -2.23 9.82 -6.14
CA THR A 54 -1.42 9.94 -4.92
C THR A 54 -1.43 8.67 -4.07
N ILE A 55 -2.27 7.68 -4.41
CA ILE A 55 -2.40 6.45 -3.61
C ILE A 55 -1.16 5.57 -3.68
N ILE A 56 -0.44 5.60 -4.82
CA ILE A 56 0.69 4.72 -5.11
C ILE A 56 1.71 5.41 -5.99
N SER A 57 2.99 5.17 -5.74
CA SER A 57 4.10 5.65 -6.57
C SER A 57 5.25 4.64 -6.60
N VAL A 58 6.08 4.71 -7.63
CA VAL A 58 7.33 3.93 -7.73
C VAL A 58 8.49 4.85 -7.36
N PRO A 59 9.17 4.63 -6.22
CA PRO A 59 10.36 5.41 -5.86
C PRO A 59 11.50 5.21 -6.85
N ARG A 60 12.25 6.28 -7.18
CA ARG A 60 13.36 6.21 -8.16
C ARG A 60 14.63 5.53 -7.64
N HIS A 61 14.85 5.53 -6.33
CA HIS A 61 16.09 5.05 -5.69
C HIS A 61 15.89 3.78 -4.86
N VAL A 62 14.75 3.10 -5.03
CA VAL A 62 14.44 1.84 -4.34
C VAL A 62 13.93 0.85 -5.36
N ASP A 63 14.80 -0.05 -5.78
CA ASP A 63 14.46 -1.08 -6.75
C ASP A 63 13.44 -2.07 -6.19
N GLY A 64 12.55 -2.52 -7.07
CA GLY A 64 11.55 -3.54 -6.70
C GLY A 64 10.55 -3.07 -5.65
N ALA A 65 10.25 -1.77 -5.56
CA ALA A 65 9.34 -1.25 -4.54
C ALA A 65 8.28 -0.29 -5.07
N VAL A 66 7.15 -0.24 -4.37
CA VAL A 66 6.12 0.78 -4.50
C VAL A 66 5.85 1.41 -3.15
N ARG A 67 5.56 2.71 -3.13
CA ARG A 67 5.09 3.43 -1.94
C ARG A 67 3.59 3.57 -2.02
N VAL A 68 2.88 3.13 -0.99
CA VAL A 68 1.43 3.32 -0.85
C VAL A 68 1.12 4.30 0.26
N THR A 69 0.15 5.18 0.04
CA THR A 69 -0.28 6.17 1.04
C THR A 69 -1.36 5.56 1.93
N VAL A 70 -1.24 5.72 3.24
CA VAL A 70 -2.26 5.33 4.22
C VAL A 70 -3.43 6.33 4.11
N ARG A 71 -4.65 5.80 3.95
CA ARG A 71 -5.88 6.58 3.85
C ARG A 71 -6.87 6.16 4.95
N ASP A 72 -8.12 6.56 4.80
CA ASP A 72 -9.20 6.11 5.67
C ASP A 72 -9.43 4.59 5.54
N PRO A 73 -10.05 3.94 6.56
CA PRO A 73 -10.33 2.51 6.58
C PRO A 73 -10.94 1.96 5.29
N LYS A 74 -11.94 2.65 4.73
CA LYS A 74 -12.68 2.17 3.56
C LYS A 74 -11.80 2.16 2.31
N THR A 75 -10.98 3.19 2.15
CA THR A 75 -10.00 3.28 1.06
C THR A 75 -8.90 2.24 1.21
N ASN A 76 -8.35 2.05 2.42
CA ASN A 76 -7.31 1.05 2.68
C ASN A 76 -7.80 -0.38 2.39
N GLU A 77 -9.03 -0.71 2.76
CA GLU A 77 -9.63 -2.02 2.44
C GLU A 77 -9.76 -2.27 0.93
N ARG A 78 -10.14 -1.24 0.17
CA ARG A 78 -10.20 -1.33 -1.29
C ARG A 78 -8.80 -1.46 -1.89
N LEU A 79 -7.82 -0.76 -1.33
CA LEU A 79 -6.43 -0.82 -1.76
C LEU A 79 -5.82 -2.21 -1.49
N LEU A 80 -6.07 -2.82 -0.33
CA LEU A 80 -5.65 -4.19 -0.01
C LEU A 80 -6.14 -5.21 -1.05
N ARG A 81 -7.43 -5.16 -1.41
CA ARG A 81 -8.00 -6.04 -2.44
C ARG A 81 -7.33 -5.83 -3.79
N THR A 82 -7.14 -4.57 -4.18
CA THR A 82 -6.52 -4.24 -5.47
C THR A 82 -5.05 -4.64 -5.53
N LEU A 83 -4.29 -4.47 -4.44
CA LEU A 83 -2.90 -4.90 -4.34
C LEU A 83 -2.78 -6.42 -4.45
N ARG A 84 -3.67 -7.17 -3.79
CA ARG A 84 -3.72 -8.65 -3.90
C ARG A 84 -3.92 -9.12 -5.33
N GLU A 85 -4.85 -8.49 -6.06
CA GLU A 85 -5.06 -8.76 -7.49
C GLU A 85 -3.89 -8.32 -8.37
N ALA A 86 -3.20 -7.23 -8.00
CA ALA A 86 -2.14 -6.65 -8.81
C ALA A 86 -0.84 -7.46 -8.74
N VAL A 87 -0.59 -8.17 -7.64
CA VAL A 87 0.61 -9.00 -7.44
C VAL A 87 0.39 -10.48 -7.80
N ALA A 88 -0.86 -10.91 -7.96
CA ALA A 88 -1.21 -12.19 -8.57
C ALA A 88 -0.90 -12.19 -10.08
#